data_AF-A0A7S0AJU8-F1
#
_entry.id   AF-A0A7S0AJU8-F1
#
_cell.length_a   1.000
_cell.length_b   1.000
_cell.length_c   1.000
_cell.angle_alpha   90.00
_cell.angle_beta   90.00
_cell.angle_gamma   90.00
#
_symmetry.space_group_name_H-M   'P 1'
#
loop_
_entity.id
_entity.type
_entity.pdbx_description
1 polymer ?
#
loop_
_entity_poly.entity_id
_entity_poly.type
_entity_poly.pdbx_seq_one_letter_code
_entity_poly.pdbx_strand_id
1 'polypeptide(L)'
;HRLPKDGTERRMWLDLRDRQRVLLRPDHNIQGAKQPQYLHIGAAEPVTYKGQTKQPAEPEGVVIRRDETTSAFVLQIAGAEMSLGIWWLDVAARGGVEVLPVVNVSPELEGEAARGPAAGGSPVAQRTSG
;
A
#
# COMPACT_ATOMS: atom_id res chain seq x y z
N HIS A 1 3.44 -16.04 5.73
CA HIS A 1 4.91 -16.02 5.62
C HIS A 1 5.45 -15.36 6.89
N ARG A 2 5.89 -16.10 7.91
CA ARG A 2 6.34 -15.53 9.20
C ARG A 2 7.72 -14.89 9.03
N LEU A 3 7.99 -13.76 9.67
CA LEU A 3 9.34 -13.18 9.74
C LEU A 3 10.34 -14.23 10.30
N PRO A 4 11.46 -14.52 9.61
CA PRO A 4 12.40 -15.54 10.06
C PRO A 4 13.06 -15.18 11.39
N LYS A 5 13.19 -16.16 12.29
CA LYS A 5 13.86 -16.00 13.59
C LYS A 5 15.37 -15.75 13.47
N ASP A 6 15.98 -16.17 12.36
CA ASP A 6 17.44 -16.25 12.23
C ASP A 6 18.02 -15.11 11.35
N GLY A 7 17.18 -14.19 10.87
CA GLY A 7 17.62 -12.97 10.17
C GLY A 7 18.34 -13.18 8.83
N THR A 8 18.25 -14.37 8.24
CA THR A 8 18.97 -14.75 7.01
C THR A 8 18.28 -14.28 5.71
N GLU A 9 17.00 -13.92 5.76
CA GLU A 9 16.30 -13.35 4.61
C GLU A 9 16.56 -11.85 4.49
N ARG A 10 16.60 -11.35 3.24
CA ARG A 10 16.81 -9.93 2.94
C ARG A 10 15.69 -9.11 3.55
N ARG A 11 16.05 -8.12 4.36
CA ARG A 11 15.11 -7.15 4.93
C ARG A 11 14.83 -6.05 3.94
N MET A 12 13.66 -5.44 4.07
CA MET A 12 13.26 -4.26 3.30
C MET A 12 12.88 -3.12 4.23
N TRP A 13 13.09 -1.89 3.78
CA TRP A 13 12.50 -0.72 4.39
C TRP A 13 11.07 -0.56 3.88
N LEU A 14 10.09 -0.60 4.80
CA LEU A 14 8.71 -0.23 4.47
C LEU A 14 8.63 1.31 4.38
N ASP A 15 8.62 1.83 3.16
CA ASP A 15 8.54 3.25 2.90
C ASP A 15 7.08 3.71 2.78
N LEU A 16 6.65 4.52 3.75
CA LEU A 16 5.31 5.10 3.83
C LEU A 16 5.30 6.61 3.59
N ARG A 17 6.30 7.14 2.87
CA ARG A 17 6.26 8.53 2.39
C ARG A 17 5.14 8.71 1.37
N ASP A 18 4.64 9.94 1.27
CA ASP A 18 3.60 10.30 0.32
C ASP A 18 3.97 9.86 -1.11
N ARG A 19 2.96 9.37 -1.83
CA ARG A 19 3.02 8.85 -3.20
C ARG A 19 3.81 7.56 -3.38
N GLN A 20 4.34 6.95 -2.32
CA GLN A 20 5.01 5.67 -2.46
C GLN A 20 4.05 4.58 -2.92
N ARG A 21 4.50 3.79 -3.90
CA ARG A 21 3.71 2.68 -4.44
C ARG A 21 3.72 1.51 -3.48
N VAL A 22 2.54 1.02 -3.17
CA VAL A 22 2.31 -0.09 -2.25
C VAL A 22 1.41 -1.14 -2.88
N LEU A 23 1.49 -2.35 -2.37
CA LEU A 23 0.73 -3.51 -2.80
C LEU A 23 0.13 -4.18 -1.56
N LEU A 24 -1.16 -4.52 -1.59
CA LEU A 24 -1.71 -5.47 -0.61
C LEU A 24 -1.16 -6.85 -0.94
N ARG A 25 -0.58 -7.51 0.05
CA ARG A 25 -0.04 -8.84 -0.18
C ARG A 25 -1.15 -9.82 -0.58
N PRO A 26 -0.83 -10.87 -1.36
CA PRO A 26 -1.81 -11.89 -1.73
C PRO A 26 -2.45 -12.62 -0.55
N ASP A 27 -1.75 -12.70 0.59
CA ASP A 27 -2.26 -13.29 1.84
C ASP A 27 -3.10 -12.31 2.69
N HIS A 28 -3.40 -11.10 2.18
CA HIS A 28 -4.28 -10.15 2.84
C HIS A 28 -5.75 -10.63 2.81
N ASN A 29 -6.43 -10.58 3.95
CA ASN A 29 -7.83 -11.01 4.08
C ASN A 29 -8.85 -10.01 3.50
N ILE A 30 -8.51 -9.25 2.45
CA ILE A 30 -9.39 -8.17 1.96
C ILE A 30 -10.71 -8.73 1.40
N GLN A 31 -10.64 -9.90 0.77
CA GLN A 31 -11.80 -10.61 0.25
C GLN A 31 -12.64 -11.26 1.37
N GLY A 32 -12.01 -11.93 2.33
CA GLY A 32 -12.73 -12.58 3.42
C GLY A 32 -13.38 -11.61 4.41
N ALA A 33 -12.89 -10.37 4.51
CA ALA A 33 -13.55 -9.30 5.26
C ALA A 33 -14.92 -8.90 4.66
N LYS A 34 -15.18 -9.26 3.40
CA LYS A 34 -16.46 -9.02 2.68
C LYS A 34 -16.95 -7.58 2.72
N GLN A 35 -16.04 -6.62 2.83
CA GLN A 35 -16.39 -5.20 2.82
C GLN A 35 -16.73 -4.79 1.38
N PRO A 36 -17.98 -4.39 1.08
CA PRO A 36 -18.44 -4.27 -0.32
C PRO A 36 -17.62 -3.29 -1.17
N GLN A 37 -17.08 -2.24 -0.55
CA GLN A 37 -16.28 -1.22 -1.21
C GLN A 37 -14.90 -1.71 -1.70
N TYR A 38 -14.44 -2.88 -1.22
CA TYR A 38 -13.14 -3.49 -1.53
C TYR A 38 -13.25 -4.82 -2.28
N LEU A 39 -14.46 -5.35 -2.47
CA LEU A 39 -14.65 -6.66 -3.09
C LEU A 39 -14.09 -6.75 -4.51
N HIS A 40 -13.97 -5.63 -5.23
CA HIS A 40 -13.39 -5.57 -6.57
C HIS A 40 -11.86 -5.73 -6.60
N ILE A 41 -11.18 -5.62 -5.45
CA ILE A 41 -9.72 -5.68 -5.35
C ILE A 41 -9.26 -7.14 -5.30
N GLY A 42 -8.63 -7.63 -6.38
CA GLY A 42 -8.26 -9.03 -6.54
C GLY A 42 -9.45 -9.96 -6.88
N ALA A 43 -10.57 -9.39 -7.34
CA ALA A 43 -11.69 -10.18 -7.86
C ALA A 43 -11.35 -10.79 -9.23
N ALA A 44 -12.02 -11.89 -9.59
CA ALA A 44 -11.98 -12.42 -10.95
C ALA A 44 -13.05 -11.76 -11.85
N GLU A 45 -14.16 -11.31 -11.26
CA GLU A 45 -15.35 -10.82 -11.95
C GLU A 45 -15.81 -9.46 -11.41
N PRO A 46 -16.54 -8.65 -12.21
CA PRO A 46 -17.07 -7.37 -11.76
C PRO A 46 -18.00 -7.50 -10.56
N VAL A 47 -17.90 -6.56 -9.62
CA VAL A 47 -18.72 -6.54 -8.41
C VAL A 47 -19.65 -5.35 -8.43
N THR A 48 -20.96 -5.59 -8.26
CA THR A 48 -21.97 -4.53 -8.17
C THR A 48 -22.39 -4.29 -6.72
N TYR A 49 -22.27 -3.06 -6.25
CA TYR A 49 -22.71 -2.63 -4.93
C TYR A 49 -23.38 -1.25 -5.01
N LYS A 50 -24.57 -1.11 -4.40
CA LYS A 50 -25.35 0.14 -4.40
C LYS A 50 -25.56 0.74 -5.81
N GLY A 51 -25.81 -0.12 -6.80
CA GLY A 51 -26.04 0.30 -8.19
C GLY A 51 -24.76 0.75 -8.94
N GLN A 52 -23.59 0.65 -8.31
CA GLN A 52 -22.31 0.89 -8.98
C GLN A 52 -21.60 -0.44 -9.23
N THR A 53 -21.23 -0.68 -10.49
CA THR A 53 -20.40 -1.83 -10.87
C THR A 53 -18.94 -1.41 -10.87
N LYS A 54 -18.13 -2.08 -10.07
CA LYS A 54 -16.67 -1.95 -10.07
C LYS A 54 -16.05 -3.12 -10.81
N GLN A 55 -15.13 -2.79 -11.71
CA GLN A 55 -14.33 -3.80 -12.41
C GLN A 55 -13.28 -4.40 -11.47
N PRO A 56 -12.86 -5.66 -11.67
CA PRO A 56 -11.69 -6.22 -11.04
C PRO A 56 -10.49 -5.29 -11.11
N ALA A 57 -9.76 -5.16 -10.02
CA ALA A 57 -8.58 -4.32 -9.95
C ALA A 57 -7.46 -5.00 -9.18
N GLU A 58 -6.23 -4.79 -9.64
CA GLU A 58 -5.03 -5.25 -8.94
C GLU A 58 -4.91 -4.60 -7.55
N PRO A 59 -4.36 -5.31 -6.55
CA PRO A 59 -4.21 -4.82 -5.19
C PRO A 59 -3.12 -3.74 -5.01
N GLU A 60 -2.80 -3.01 -6.07
CA GLU A 60 -1.80 -1.94 -6.07
C GLU A 60 -2.40 -0.58 -5.73
N GLY A 61 -1.56 0.27 -5.14
CA GLY A 61 -1.97 1.59 -4.71
C GLY A 61 -0.80 2.50 -4.36
N VAL A 62 -1.14 3.59 -3.68
CA VAL A 62 -0.20 4.61 -3.22
C VAL A 62 -0.50 5.04 -1.79
N VAL A 63 0.54 5.44 -1.08
CA VAL A 63 0.40 6.21 0.16
C VAL A 63 -0.06 7.62 -0.19
N ILE A 64 -1.14 8.07 0.43
CA ILE A 64 -1.68 9.42 0.21
C ILE A 64 -1.05 10.42 1.16
N ARG A 65 -1.11 10.11 2.47
CA ARG A 65 -0.56 10.96 3.53
C ARG A 65 -0.46 10.20 4.85
N ARG A 66 0.34 10.73 5.77
CA ARG A 66 0.17 10.47 7.20
C ARG A 66 -0.90 11.39 7.78
N ASP A 67 -1.83 10.83 8.54
CA ASP A 67 -2.84 11.56 9.29
C ASP A 67 -2.56 11.42 10.80
N GLU A 68 -2.06 12.49 11.40
CA GLU A 68 -1.75 12.53 12.83
C GLU A 68 -3.01 12.47 13.71
N THR A 69 -4.14 12.99 13.22
CA THR A 69 -5.41 13.04 13.97
C THR A 69 -5.91 11.62 14.26
N THR A 70 -5.85 10.76 13.24
CA THR A 70 -6.29 9.37 13.34
C THR A 70 -5.15 8.40 13.63
N SER A 71 -3.91 8.91 13.75
CA SER A 71 -2.70 8.12 13.94
C SER A 71 -2.60 6.97 12.93
N ALA A 72 -2.73 7.31 11.64
CA ALA A 72 -2.74 6.35 10.55
C ALA A 72 -2.05 6.88 9.29
N PHE A 73 -1.66 5.97 8.41
CA PHE A 73 -1.34 6.29 7.01
C PHE A 73 -2.58 6.06 6.17
N VAL A 74 -2.96 7.05 5.37
CA VAL A 74 -4.03 6.95 4.39
C VAL A 74 -3.45 6.38 3.11
N LEU A 75 -4.03 5.29 2.63
CA LEU A 75 -3.66 4.59 1.41
C LEU A 75 -4.81 4.66 0.41
N GLN A 76 -4.49 4.76 -0.88
CA GLN A 76 -5.46 4.56 -1.95
C GLN A 76 -5.05 3.34 -2.75
N ILE A 77 -5.87 2.28 -2.71
CA ILE A 77 -5.60 1.01 -3.38
C ILE A 77 -6.78 0.68 -4.28
N ALA A 78 -6.51 0.47 -5.57
CA ALA A 78 -7.55 0.23 -6.58
C ALA A 78 -8.73 1.23 -6.50
N GLY A 79 -8.40 2.52 -6.29
CA GLY A 79 -9.37 3.61 -6.17
C GLY A 79 -10.17 3.65 -4.86
N ALA A 80 -9.88 2.77 -3.91
CA ALA A 80 -10.51 2.77 -2.58
C ALA A 80 -9.55 3.31 -1.52
N GLU A 81 -10.05 4.22 -0.67
CA GLU A 81 -9.29 4.74 0.46
C GLU A 81 -9.37 3.79 1.65
N MET A 82 -8.24 3.57 2.32
CA MET A 82 -8.15 2.78 3.54
C MET A 82 -7.05 3.33 4.46
N SER A 83 -7.14 3.02 5.76
CA SER A 83 -6.22 3.53 6.78
C SER A 83 -5.40 2.40 7.40
N LEU A 84 -4.08 2.58 7.46
CA LEU A 84 -3.14 1.72 8.18
C LEU A 84 -2.74 2.39 9.49
N GLY A 85 -3.24 1.86 10.61
CA GLY A 85 -2.95 2.43 11.93
C GLY A 85 -1.47 2.36 12.31
N ILE A 86 -0.93 3.44 12.87
CA ILE A 86 0.45 3.50 13.37
C ILE A 86 0.65 2.53 14.54
N TRP A 87 -0.38 2.31 15.36
CA TRP A 87 -0.36 1.29 16.43
C TRP A 87 -0.05 -0.11 15.87
N TRP A 88 -0.59 -0.44 14.70
CA TRP A 88 -0.38 -1.74 14.07
C TRP A 88 1.07 -1.87 13.58
N LEU A 89 1.63 -0.78 13.05
CA LEU A 89 3.03 -0.70 12.65
C LEU A 89 3.99 -0.85 13.85
N ASP A 90 3.66 -0.28 15.01
CA ASP A 90 4.44 -0.49 16.24
C ASP A 90 4.44 -1.96 16.68
N VAL A 91 3.27 -2.62 16.65
CA VAL A 91 3.17 -4.07 16.92
C VAL A 91 4.00 -4.85 15.91
N ALA A 92 3.95 -4.49 14.62
CA ALA A 92 4.72 -5.14 13.58
C ALA A 92 6.23 -4.98 13.75
N ALA A 93 6.70 -3.77 14.09
CA ALA A 93 8.10 -3.48 14.36
C ALA A 93 8.65 -4.27 15.56
N ARG A 94 7.79 -4.61 16.52
CA ARG A 94 8.10 -5.48 17.67
C ARG A 94 8.01 -6.97 17.37
N GLY A 95 7.72 -7.36 16.13
CA GLY A 95 7.55 -8.75 15.73
C GLY A 95 6.24 -9.39 16.19
N GLY A 96 5.25 -8.58 16.59
CA GLY A 96 3.94 -9.05 17.05
C GLY A 96 2.99 -9.51 15.94
N VAL A 97 3.41 -9.39 14.68
CA VAL A 97 2.65 -9.84 13.51
C VAL A 97 3.54 -10.74 12.66
N GLU A 98 2.93 -11.73 12.03
CA GLU A 98 3.67 -12.63 11.14
C GLU A 98 3.94 -11.99 9.78
N VAL A 99 3.03 -11.13 9.30
CA VAL A 99 3.03 -10.56 7.96
C VAL A 99 2.61 -9.08 7.98
N LEU A 100 3.26 -8.27 7.15
CA LEU A 100 2.79 -6.92 6.83
C LEU A 100 1.62 -6.98 5.83
N PRO A 101 0.52 -6.25 6.02
CA PRO A 101 -0.62 -6.24 5.10
C PRO A 101 -0.27 -5.54 3.78
N VAL A 102 0.67 -4.60 3.82
CA VAL A 102 1.15 -3.82 2.68
C VAL A 102 2.67 -3.91 2.57
N VAL A 103 3.15 -3.88 1.33
CA VAL A 103 4.58 -3.85 0.99
C VAL A 103 4.82 -2.83 -0.12
N ASN A 104 6.04 -2.31 -0.24
CA ASN A 104 6.39 -1.45 -1.38
C ASN A 104 6.48 -2.29 -2.67
N VAL A 105 5.94 -1.77 -3.78
CA VAL A 105 6.00 -2.43 -5.10
C VAL A 105 7.45 -2.58 -5.58
N SER A 106 8.30 -1.63 -5.22
CA SER A 106 9.74 -1.67 -5.48
C SER A 106 10.46 -1.44 -4.16
N PRO A 107 10.66 -2.50 -3.35
CA PRO A 107 11.22 -2.36 -2.01
C PRO A 107 12.70 -1.99 -2.07
N GLU A 108 13.12 -1.12 -1.16
CA GLU A 108 14.53 -0.90 -0.88
C GLU A 108 14.99 -1.95 0.13
N LEU A 109 16.02 -2.70 -0.24
CA LEU A 109 16.51 -3.79 0.58
C LEU A 109 17.69 -3.34 1.43
N GLU A 110 17.78 -3.86 2.66
CA GLU A 110 18.88 -3.54 3.56
C GLU A 110 20.22 -3.88 2.90
N GLY A 111 21.15 -2.92 2.89
CA GLY A 111 22.46 -3.04 2.23
C GLY A 111 22.50 -2.59 0.75
N GLU A 112 21.36 -2.24 0.15
CA GLU A 112 21.35 -1.56 -1.15
C GLU A 112 21.51 -0.04 -0.96
N ALA A 113 22.14 0.62 -1.93
CA ALA A 113 22.23 2.08 -1.91
C ALA A 113 20.82 2.66 -2.03
N ALA A 114 20.45 3.54 -1.09
CA ALA A 114 19.12 4.14 -1.05
C ALA A 114 18.75 4.76 -2.40
N ARG A 115 17.58 4.40 -2.94
CA ARG A 115 17.07 5.11 -4.11
C ARG A 115 16.67 6.50 -3.64
N GLY A 116 17.27 7.52 -4.28
CA GLY A 116 16.89 8.91 -4.07
C GLY A 116 15.37 9.11 -4.21
N PRO A 117 14.81 10.21 -3.68
CA PRO A 117 13.36 10.41 -3.62
C PRO A 117 12.72 10.18 -5.00
N ALA A 118 11.63 9.40 -5.01
CA ALA A 118 10.86 9.14 -6.22
C ALA A 118 10.49 10.48 -6.86
N ALA A 119 11.04 10.75 -8.04
CA ALA A 119 10.91 12.04 -8.72
C ALA A 119 9.43 12.40 -8.90
N GLY A 120 8.97 13.39 -8.12
CA GLY A 120 7.76 14.12 -8.43
C GLY A 120 8.02 14.94 -9.69
N GLY A 121 7.54 14.46 -10.83
CA GLY A 121 7.69 15.16 -12.10
C GLY A 121 6.54 14.85 -13.05
N SER A 122 5.42 15.55 -12.88
CA SER A 122 4.59 15.88 -14.05
C SER A 122 5.23 17.08 -14.73
N PRO A 123 5.59 17.02 -16.02
CA PRO A 123 6.01 18.21 -16.75
C PRO A 123 4.78 19.11 -16.91
N VAL A 124 4.77 20.25 -16.20
CA VAL A 124 3.89 21.36 -16.55
C VAL A 124 4.31 21.82 -17.94
N ALA A 125 3.45 21.56 -18.92
CA ALA A 125 3.58 22.09 -20.26
C ALA A 125 3.63 23.62 -20.19
N GLN A 126 4.78 24.20 -20.51
CA GLN A 126 4.90 25.63 -20.77
C GLN A 126 4.11 25.94 -22.04
N ARG A 127 2.99 26.63 -21.87
CA ARG A 127 2.33 27.35 -22.97
C ARG A 127 3.19 28.56 -23.30
N THR A 128 3.90 28.52 -24.42
CA THR A 128 4.41 29.74 -25.05
C THR A 128 3.31 30.33 -25.92
N SER A 129 2.90 31.55 -25.58
CA SER A 129 2.12 32.45 -26.42
C SER A 129 2.97 33.72 -26.57
N GLY A 130 3.23 34.14 -27.81
CA GLY A 130 4.03 35.32 -28.15
C GLY A 130 4.69 35.16 -29.51
#